data_AF-A0A4P6BJL5-F1
#
_entry.id   AF-A0A4P6BJL5-F1
#
_cell.length_a   1.000
_cell.length_b   1.000
_cell.length_c   1.000
_cell.angle_alpha   90.00
_cell.angle_beta   90.00
_cell.angle_gamma   90.00
#
_symmetry.space_group_name_H-M   'P 1'
#
loop_
_entity.id
_entity.type
_entity.pdbx_description
1 polymer ?
#
loop_
_entity_poly.entity_id
_entity_poly.type
_entity_poly.pdbx_seq_one_letter_code
_entity_poly.pdbx_strand_id
1 'polypeptide(L)'
;MYGERANLDADFLRKVGPVLRSMGFANEREALKEQALLLILSKINRYRAECSYYEKKYGMTFEKFTAMVNENGGEDFEHEDDLLDWRFAKETLEDLMRQKKEIEDA
;
A
#
# COMPACT_ATOMS: atom_id res chain seq x y z
N MET A 1 18.26 19.15 -11.25
CA MET A 1 18.93 18.24 -10.31
C MET A 1 18.05 16.99 -10.16
N TYR A 2 18.10 16.06 -11.11
CA TYR A 2 17.47 14.73 -10.99
C TYR A 2 18.23 13.78 -11.91
N GLY A 3 19.02 12.90 -11.30
CA GLY A 3 19.90 11.99 -12.00
C GLY A 3 20.59 11.03 -11.05
N GLU A 4 19.90 10.58 -10.01
CA GLU A 4 20.27 9.31 -9.38
C GLU A 4 19.84 8.20 -10.35
N ARG A 5 20.73 7.87 -11.30
CA ARG A 5 20.68 6.57 -11.93
C ARG A 5 20.96 5.57 -10.82
N ALA A 6 19.99 4.71 -10.53
CA ALA A 6 20.13 3.59 -9.63
C ALA A 6 21.48 2.89 -9.83
N ASN A 7 22.34 2.92 -8.81
CA ASN A 7 23.66 2.28 -8.85
C ASN A 7 23.49 0.76 -8.69
N LEU A 8 22.99 0.10 -9.74
CA LEU A 8 23.18 -1.33 -9.95
C LEU A 8 24.41 -1.46 -10.84
N ASP A 9 25.60 -1.46 -10.23
CA ASP A 9 26.84 -1.57 -11.00
C ASP A 9 26.99 -2.97 -11.62
N ALA A 10 27.84 -3.05 -12.64
CA ALA A 10 28.02 -4.28 -13.41
C ALA A 10 28.57 -5.45 -12.57
N ASP A 11 29.38 -5.19 -11.54
CA ASP A 11 29.90 -6.24 -10.67
C ASP A 11 28.80 -6.80 -9.75
N PHE A 12 27.94 -5.93 -9.21
CA PHE A 12 26.75 -6.36 -8.49
C PHE A 12 25.85 -7.25 -9.37
N LEU A 13 25.46 -6.77 -10.56
CA LEU A 13 24.58 -7.51 -11.48
C LEU A 13 25.17 -8.87 -11.90
N ARG A 14 26.49 -8.94 -12.13
CA ARG A 14 27.19 -10.18 -12.43
C ARG A 14 27.09 -11.21 -11.31
N LYS A 15 27.07 -10.76 -10.05
CA LYS A 15 26.95 -11.63 -8.86
C LYS A 15 25.51 -12.05 -8.60
N VAL A 16 24.54 -11.13 -8.70
CA VAL A 16 23.15 -11.41 -8.34
C VAL A 16 22.35 -12.08 -9.46
N GLY A 17 22.65 -11.77 -10.72
CA GLY A 17 21.91 -12.29 -11.87
C GLY A 17 21.81 -13.82 -11.93
N PRO A 18 22.91 -14.58 -11.74
CA PRO A 18 22.86 -16.04 -11.71
C PRO A 18 21.99 -16.59 -10.57
N VAL A 19 22.01 -15.95 -9.40
CA VAL A 19 21.20 -16.33 -8.24
C VAL A 19 19.72 -16.08 -8.53
N LEU A 20 19.37 -14.91 -9.09
CA LEU A 20 17.99 -14.59 -9.45
C LEU A 20 17.44 -15.55 -10.51
N ARG A 21 18.25 -15.91 -11.51
CA ARG A 21 17.88 -16.91 -12.51
C ARG A 21 17.68 -18.30 -11.90
N SER A 22 18.53 -18.73 -10.97
CA SER A 22 18.33 -20.02 -10.28
C SER A 22 17.08 -20.04 -9.41
N MET A 23 16.60 -18.87 -8.98
CA MET A 23 15.35 -18.70 -8.23
C MET A 23 14.12 -18.53 -9.14
N GLY A 24 14.29 -18.56 -10.47
CA GLY A 24 13.19 -18.54 -11.44
C GLY A 24 12.87 -17.18 -12.05
N PHE A 25 13.61 -16.11 -11.73
CA PHE A 25 13.43 -14.81 -12.37
C PHE A 25 14.13 -14.76 -13.73
N ALA A 26 13.49 -14.20 -14.75
CA ALA A 26 14.09 -14.05 -16.07
C ALA A 26 15.23 -13.02 -16.07
N ASN A 27 15.09 -11.94 -15.29
CA ASN A 27 16.08 -10.87 -15.16
C ASN A 27 15.90 -10.06 -13.87
N GLU A 28 16.84 -9.15 -13.61
CA GLU A 28 16.87 -8.32 -12.42
C GLU A 28 15.70 -7.33 -12.36
N ARG A 29 15.21 -6.86 -13.53
CA ARG A 29 14.03 -6.00 -13.61
C ARG A 29 12.78 -6.72 -13.11
N GLU A 30 12.58 -7.97 -13.54
CA GLU A 30 11.46 -8.78 -13.07
C GLU A 30 11.56 -9.04 -11.56
N ALA A 31 12.75 -9.41 -11.06
CA ALA A 31 12.96 -9.62 -9.63
C ALA A 31 12.64 -8.36 -8.79
N LEU A 32 13.06 -7.19 -9.25
CA LEU A 32 12.77 -5.91 -8.59
C LEU A 32 11.28 -5.54 -8.65
N LYS A 33 10.62 -5.80 -9.79
CA LYS A 33 9.18 -5.61 -9.96
C LYS A 33 8.40 -6.47 -8.97
N GLU A 34 8.71 -7.77 -8.90
CA GLU A 34 8.06 -8.70 -7.97
C GLU A 34 8.31 -8.31 -6.51
N GLN A 35 9.54 -7.91 -6.16
CA GLN A 35 9.85 -7.44 -4.81
C GLN A 35 9.04 -6.18 -4.44
N ALA A 36 8.91 -5.22 -5.36
CA ALA A 36 8.11 -4.02 -5.13
C ALA A 36 6.61 -4.36 -4.96
N LEU A 37 6.08 -5.26 -5.78
CA LEU A 37 4.70 -5.73 -5.67
C LEU A 37 4.44 -6.43 -4.34
N LEU A 38 5.35 -7.28 -3.87
CA LEU A 38 5.23 -7.94 -2.56
C LEU A 38 5.12 -6.93 -1.40
N LEU A 39 5.95 -5.87 -1.43
CA LEU A 39 5.91 -4.83 -0.41
C LEU A 39 4.60 -4.05 -0.43
N ILE A 40 4.11 -3.68 -1.62
CA ILE A 40 2.83 -2.96 -1.76
C ILE A 40 1.66 -3.85 -1.34
N LEU A 41 1.63 -5.12 -1.75
CA LEU A 41 0.59 -6.08 -1.37
C LEU A 41 0.52 -6.28 0.14
N SER A 42 1.67 -6.36 0.82
CA SER A 42 1.71 -6.43 2.28
C SER A 42 1.05 -5.21 2.93
N LYS A 43 1.32 -4.00 2.42
CA LYS A 43 0.71 -2.77 2.94
C LYS A 43 -0.79 -2.69 2.62
N ILE A 44 -1.20 -3.08 1.42
CA ILE A 44 -2.61 -3.18 1.01
C ILE A 44 -3.37 -4.09 1.98
N ASN A 45 -2.84 -5.26 2.28
CA ASN A 45 -3.50 -6.21 3.19
C ASN A 45 -3.65 -5.64 4.61
N ARG A 46 -2.64 -4.90 5.10
CA ARG A 46 -2.73 -4.21 6.39
C ARG A 46 -3.86 -3.18 6.39
N TYR A 47 -3.89 -2.25 5.43
CA TYR A 47 -4.90 -1.20 5.41
C TYR A 47 -6.31 -1.71 5.11
N ARG A 48 -6.45 -2.80 4.33
CA ARG A 48 -7.73 -3.51 4.20
C ARG A 48 -8.23 -4.06 5.54
N ALA A 49 -7.33 -4.62 6.34
CA ALA A 49 -7.69 -5.11 7.67
C ALA A 49 -8.09 -3.97 8.61
N GLU A 50 -7.39 -2.83 8.56
CA GLU A 50 -7.73 -1.62 9.32
C GLU A 50 -9.11 -1.06 8.90
N CYS A 51 -9.38 -0.92 7.59
CA CYS A 51 -10.72 -0.52 7.14
C CYS A 51 -11.81 -1.51 7.60
N SER A 52 -11.55 -2.82 7.47
CA SER A 52 -12.51 -3.85 7.90
C SER A 52 -12.73 -3.86 9.42
N TYR A 53 -11.72 -3.49 10.20
CA TYR A 53 -11.85 -3.34 11.64
C TYR A 53 -12.90 -2.27 11.98
N TYR A 54 -12.83 -1.09 11.37
CA TYR A 54 -13.80 -0.02 11.63
C TYR A 54 -15.20 -0.35 11.08
N GLU A 55 -15.30 -0.98 9.91
CA GLU A 55 -16.58 -1.48 9.40
C GLU A 55 -17.27 -2.42 10.40
N LYS A 56 -16.48 -3.29 11.04
CA LYS A 56 -16.99 -4.20 12.08
C LYS A 56 -17.28 -3.49 13.40
N LYS A 57 -16.41 -2.56 13.82
CA LYS A 57 -16.59 -1.77 15.06
C LYS A 57 -17.92 -1.03 15.05
N TYR A 58 -18.27 -0.40 13.92
CA TYR A 58 -19.46 0.44 13.80
C TYR A 58 -20.64 -0.22 13.09
N GLY A 59 -20.45 -1.38 12.47
CA GLY A 59 -21.52 -2.10 11.76
C GLY A 59 -22.06 -1.33 10.54
N MET A 60 -21.29 -0.41 9.97
CA MET A 60 -21.68 0.43 8.85
C MET A 60 -20.49 0.72 7.93
N THR A 61 -20.75 1.28 6.74
CA THR A 61 -19.69 1.66 5.81
C THR A 61 -19.02 2.96 6.25
N PHE A 62 -17.82 3.21 5.73
CA PHE A 62 -17.07 4.46 5.97
C PHE A 62 -17.91 5.71 5.70
N GLU A 63 -18.67 5.71 4.60
CA GLU A 63 -19.47 6.86 4.16
C GLU A 63 -20.62 7.13 5.14
N LYS A 64 -21.27 6.08 5.65
CA LYS A 64 -22.33 6.19 6.66
C LYS A 64 -21.77 6.68 7.99
N PHE A 65 -20.62 6.14 8.38
CA PHE A 65 -19.94 6.56 9.60
C PHE A 65 -19.54 8.03 9.54
N THR A 66 -18.93 8.45 8.43
CA THR A 66 -18.57 9.86 8.18
C THR A 66 -19.77 10.79 8.26
N ALA A 67 -20.91 10.42 7.65
CA ALA A 67 -22.13 11.21 7.73
C ALA A 67 -22.64 11.35 9.17
N MET A 68 -22.67 10.25 9.92
CA MET A 68 -23.11 10.23 11.32
C MET A 68 -22.24 11.11 12.23
N VAL A 69 -20.91 11.03 12.10
CA VAL A 69 -19.99 11.87 12.89
C VAL A 69 -20.19 13.36 12.58
N ASN A 70 -20.37 13.71 11.30
CA ASN A 70 -20.63 15.09 10.89
C ASN A 70 -21.99 15.61 11.38
N GLU A 71 -23.03 14.77 11.40
CA GLU A 71 -24.37 15.12 11.89
C GLU A 71 -24.39 15.34 13.41
N ASN A 72 -23.59 14.57 14.16
CA ASN A 72 -23.43 14.72 15.61
C ASN A 72 -22.54 15.90 16.02
N GLY A 73 -22.01 16.67 15.06
CA GLY A 73 -21.26 17.89 15.33
C GLY A 73 -19.95 17.70 16.10
N GLY A 74 -19.38 16.49 16.13
CA GLY A 74 -18.11 16.23 16.79
C GLY A 74 -18.17 16.11 18.32
N GLU A 75 -19.35 15.87 18.89
CA GLU A 75 -19.50 15.77 20.35
C GLU A 75 -18.88 14.51 20.96
N ASP A 76 -18.47 13.55 20.12
CA ASP A 76 -17.82 12.30 20.52
C ASP A 76 -16.40 12.20 19.95
N PHE A 77 -15.42 12.49 20.81
CA PHE A 77 -13.99 12.48 20.45
C PHE A 77 -13.48 11.12 19.96
N GLU A 78 -14.04 10.00 20.45
CA GLU A 78 -13.62 8.67 19.98
C GLU A 78 -14.05 8.48 18.53
N HIS A 79 -15.26 8.93 18.18
CA HIS A 79 -15.75 8.86 16.81
C HIS A 79 -14.97 9.76 15.86
N GLU A 80 -14.54 10.94 16.31
CA GLU A 80 -13.68 11.82 15.51
C GLU A 80 -12.31 11.18 15.26
N ASP A 81 -11.65 10.67 16.30
CA ASP A 81 -10.34 10.01 16.19
C ASP A 81 -10.42 8.79 15.26
N ASP A 82 -11.43 7.94 15.45
CA ASP A 82 -11.62 6.76 14.61
C ASP A 82 -11.97 7.13 13.16
N LEU A 83 -12.68 8.25 12.93
CA LEU A 83 -12.93 8.76 11.58
C LEU A 83 -11.63 9.20 10.90
N LEU A 84 -10.73 9.88 11.63
CA LEU A 84 -9.44 10.30 11.11
C LEU A 84 -8.58 9.10 10.72
N ASP A 85 -8.48 8.11 11.60
CA ASP A 85 -7.68 6.90 11.37
C ASP A 85 -8.25 6.06 10.22
N TRP A 86 -9.58 5.88 10.18
CA TRP A 86 -10.23 5.14 9.10
C TRP A 86 -10.06 5.85 7.75
N ARG A 87 -10.20 7.19 7.71
CA ARG A 87 -9.97 7.96 6.49
C ARG A 87 -8.54 7.80 6.00
N PHE A 88 -7.55 7.93 6.90
CA PHE A 88 -6.15 7.73 6.57
C PHE A 88 -5.88 6.34 5.98
N ALA A 89 -6.44 5.28 6.60
CA ALA A 89 -6.31 3.92 6.11
C ALA A 89 -6.93 3.75 4.71
N LYS A 90 -8.12 4.32 4.47
CA LYS A 90 -8.84 4.26 3.19
C LYS A 90 -8.08 4.99 2.08
N GLU A 91 -7.65 6.23 2.31
CA GLU A 91 -6.88 7.02 1.33
C GLU A 91 -5.54 6.36 1.01
N THR A 92 -4.84 5.86 2.03
CA THR A 92 -3.57 5.15 1.82
C THR A 92 -3.77 3.85 1.03
N LEU A 93 -4.85 3.12 1.28
CA LEU A 93 -5.20 1.92 0.53
C LEU A 93 -5.45 2.23 -0.95
N GLU A 94 -6.20 3.29 -1.25
CA GLU A 94 -6.48 3.74 -2.62
C GLU A 94 -5.19 4.11 -3.37
N ASP A 95 -4.28 4.84 -2.71
CA ASP A 95 -2.98 5.20 -3.26
C ASP A 95 -2.10 3.98 -3.54
N LEU A 96 -2.02 3.04 -2.61
CA LEU A 96 -1.26 1.80 -2.78
C LEU A 96 -1.83 0.93 -3.91
N MET A 97 -3.15 0.88 -4.05
CA MET A 97 -3.80 0.16 -5.15
C MET A 97 -3.47 0.79 -6.51
N ARG A 98 -3.38 2.13 -6.59
CA ARG A 98 -2.92 2.83 -7.80
C ARG A 98 -1.45 2.52 -8.10
N GLN A 99 -0.57 2.63 -7.12
CA GLN A 99 0.86 2.31 -7.28
C GLN A 99 1.08 0.85 -7.70
N LYS A 100 0.32 -0.10 -7.13
CA LYS A 100 0.36 -1.50 -7.53
C LYS A 100 0.11 -1.64 -9.03
N LYS A 101 -0.95 -0.99 -9.54
CA LYS A 101 -1.32 -1.05 -10.95
C LYS A 101 -0.24 -0.45 -11.85
N GLU A 102 0.34 0.69 -11.46
CA GLU A 102 1.44 1.32 -12.20
C GLU A 102 2.66 0.40 -12.31
N ILE A 103 2.99 -0.36 -11.26
CA ILE A 103 4.07 -1.34 -11.28
C ILE A 103 3.72 -2.55 -12.15
N GLU A 104 2.49 -3.06 -12.07
CA GLU A 104 2.01 -4.16 -12.91
C GLU A 104 2.07 -3.81 -14.41
N ASP A 105 1.75 -2.57 -14.76
CA ASP A 105 1.75 -2.07 -16.14
C ASP A 105 3.16 -1.69 -16.66
N ALA A 106 4.19 -1.66 -15.79
CA ALA A 106 5.58 -1.36 -16.15
C ALA A 106 6.31 -2.55 -16.78
#